data_AF-A0A1W2AK26-F1
#
_entry.id   AF-A0A1W2AK26-F1
#
_cell.length_a   1.000
_cell.length_b   1.000
_cell.length_c   1.000
_cell.angle_alpha   90.00
_cell.angle_beta   90.00
_cell.angle_gamma   90.00
#
_symmetry.space_group_name_H-M   'P 1'
#
loop_
_entity.id
_entity.type
_entity.pdbx_description
1 polymer ?
#
loop_
_entity_poly.entity_id
_entity_poly.type
_entity_poly.pdbx_seq_one_letter_code
_entity_poly.pdbx_strand_id
1 'polypeptide(L)' 'MNEDYEVKATRLLDIIDTIVWDDAFLLEPQLPFQVDEDGKVIFFEKLAVELAKPENNDLLDWAHEHIVSLFE' A
#
# COMPACT_ATOMS: atom_id res chain seq x y z
N MET A 1 -12.64 5.28 -15.05
CA MET A 1 -12.32 4.64 -13.77
C MET A 1 -13.62 4.32 -13.06
N ASN A 2 -13.69 3.18 -12.37
CA ASN A 2 -14.89 2.76 -11.64
C ASN A 2 -14.84 3.39 -10.24
N GLU A 3 -15.97 3.80 -9.68
CA GLU A 3 -16.04 4.43 -8.35
C GLU A 3 -15.34 3.59 -7.26
N ASP A 4 -15.45 2.26 -7.36
CA ASP A 4 -14.77 1.29 -6.49
C ASP A 4 -13.23 1.35 -6.59
N TYR A 5 -12.69 1.63 -7.77
CA TYR A 5 -11.23 1.78 -7.96
C TYR A 5 -10.71 3.02 -7.23
N GLU A 6 -11.39 4.15 -7.39
CA GLU A 6 -10.97 5.42 -6.76
C GLU A 6 -11.09 5.35 -5.23
N VAL A 7 -12.13 4.69 -4.72
CA VAL A 7 -12.29 4.44 -3.28
C VAL A 7 -11.15 3.58 -2.74
N LYS A 8 -10.81 2.46 -3.38
CA LYS A 8 -9.72 1.58 -2.92
C LYS A 8 -8.35 2.23 -3.05
N ALA A 9 -8.10 2.94 -4.14
CA ALA A 9 -6.86 3.70 -4.34
C ALA A 9 -6.67 4.75 -3.23
N THR A 10 -7.70 5.55 -2.95
CA THR A 10 -7.64 6.57 -1.90
C THR A 10 -7.36 5.94 -0.54
N ARG A 11 -8.10 4.89 -0.16
CA ARG A 11 -7.90 4.20 1.12
C ARG A 11 -6.49 3.61 1.25
N LEU A 12 -5.98 2.99 0.19
CA LEU A 12 -4.63 2.41 0.19
C LEU A 12 -3.56 3.50 0.32
N LEU A 13 -3.71 4.61 -0.40
CA LEU A 13 -2.79 5.75 -0.32
C LEU A 13 -2.81 6.41 1.07
N ASP A 14 -3.98 6.56 1.70
CA ASP A 14 -4.09 7.10 3.06
C ASP A 14 -3.36 6.23 4.10
N ILE A 15 -3.45 4.89 3.96
CA ILE A 15 -2.72 3.94 4.79
C ILE A 15 -1.21 4.10 4.59
N ILE A 16 -0.76 4.17 3.34
CA ILE A 16 0.66 4.32 2.99
C ILE A 16 1.20 5.65 3.51
N ASP A 17 0.47 6.75 3.31
CA ASP A 17 0.85 8.09 3.78
C ASP A 17 0.99 8.11 5.30
N THR A 18 0.06 7.49 6.02
CA THR A 18 0.13 7.35 7.48
C THR A 18 1.40 6.60 7.92
N ILE A 19 1.74 5.51 7.25
CA ILE A 19 2.94 4.71 7.57
C ILE A 19 4.21 5.51 7.28
N VAL A 20 4.29 6.15 6.12
CA VAL A 20 5.45 6.96 5.70
C VAL A 20 5.63 8.16 6.63
N TRP A 21 4.53 8.77 7.07
CA TRP A 21 4.58 9.90 8.00
C TRP A 21 5.05 9.49 9.40
N ASP A 22 4.64 8.32 9.88
CA ASP A 22 5.17 7.73 11.13
C ASP A 22 6.68 7.43 11.02
N ASP A 23 7.14 7.03 9.84
CA ASP A 23 8.55 6.79 9.52
C ASP A 23 9.32 8.05 9.06
N ALA A 24 8.71 9.24 9.07
CA ALA A 24 9.31 10.47 8.55
C ALA A 24 10.57 10.96 9.31
N PHE A 25 10.93 10.30 10.41
CA PHE A 25 12.22 10.48 11.09
C PHE A 25 13.39 9.81 10.35
N LEU A 26 13.12 8.95 9.36
CA LEU A 26 14.12 8.40 8.47
C LEU A 26 14.56 9.48 7.47
N LEU A 27 15.86 9.53 7.20
CA LEU A 27 16.48 10.54 6.30
C LEU A 27 15.91 10.49 4.87
N GLU A 28 15.32 9.36 4.48
CA GLU A 28 14.65 9.18 3.20
C GLU A 28 13.35 8.39 3.43
N PRO A 29 12.18 8.92 3.03
CA PRO A 29 10.93 8.19 3.13
C PRO A 29 10.98 6.97 2.20
N GLN A 30 10.84 5.78 2.78
CA GLN A 30 10.77 4.52 2.04
C GLN A 30 9.31 4.12 1.87
N LEU A 31 8.95 3.68 0.66
CA LEU A 31 7.64 3.07 0.44
C LEU A 31 7.53 1.82 1.32
N PRO A 32 6.37 1.53 1.93
CA PRO A 32 6.20 0.40 2.83
C PRO A 32 5.98 -0.93 2.09
N PHE A 33 6.47 -1.01 0.85
CA PHE A 33 6.49 -2.20 0.01
C PHE A 33 7.67 -2.13 -0.96
N GLN A 34 8.01 -3.28 -1.53
CA GLN A 34 8.95 -3.40 -2.64
C GLN A 34 8.39 -4.33 -3.71
N VAL A 35 9.00 -4.30 -4.88
CA VAL A 35 8.75 -5.24 -5.97
C VAL A 35 9.97 -6.13 -6.10
N ASP A 36 9.79 -7.45 -6.09
CA ASP A 36 10.90 -8.40 -6.28
C ASP A 36 11.31 -8.53 -7.75
N GLU A 37 12.31 -9.38 -8.02
CA GLU A 37 12.86 -9.61 -9.35
C GLU A 37 11.83 -10.23 -10.34
N ASP A 38 10.77 -10.86 -9.82
CA ASP A 38 9.69 -11.47 -10.58
C ASP A 38 8.51 -10.50 -10.81
N GLY A 39 8.62 -9.25 -10.34
CA GLY A 39 7.56 -8.25 -10.45
C GLY A 39 6.47 -8.40 -9.40
N LYS A 40 6.68 -9.23 -8.37
CA LYS A 40 5.71 -9.45 -7.30
C LYS A 40 5.89 -8.41 -6.20
N VAL A 41 4.77 -7.87 -5.75
CA VAL A 41 4.71 -6.94 -4.62
C VAL A 41 4.92 -7.68 -3.31
N ILE A 42 5.88 -7.21 -2.51
CA ILE A 42 6.15 -7.65 -1.14
C ILE A 42 5.89 -6.47 -0.20
N PHE A 43 4.88 -6.62 0.66
CA PHE A 43 4.58 -5.63 1.70
C PHE A 43 5.55 -5.74 2.88
N PHE A 44 5.98 -4.60 3.41
CA PHE A 44 6.70 -4.56 4.69
C PHE A 44 5.75 -4.69 5.86
N GLU A 45 6.29 -4.96 7.05
CA GLU A 45 5.53 -5.34 8.25
C GLU A 45 4.38 -4.37 8.57
N LYS A 46 4.65 -3.06 8.57
CA LYS A 46 3.62 -2.05 8.89
C LYS A 46 2.44 -2.08 7.92
N LEU A 47 2.71 -2.12 6.60
CA LEU A 47 1.65 -2.20 5.60
C LEU A 47 0.93 -3.54 5.63
N ALA A 48 1.67 -4.64 5.82
CA ALA A 48 1.07 -5.97 5.93
C ALA A 48 0.10 -6.07 7.12
N VAL A 49 0.45 -5.47 8.26
CA VAL A 49 -0.42 -5.42 9.45
C VAL A 49 -1.68 -4.60 9.18
N GLU A 50 -1.57 -3.43 8.54
CA GLU A 50 -2.72 -2.59 8.21
C GLU A 50 -3.66 -3.27 7.20
N LEU A 51 -3.12 -3.93 6.18
CA LEU A 51 -3.92 -4.66 5.17
C LEU A 51 -4.54 -5.95 5.71
N ALA A 52 -3.95 -6.56 6.73
CA ALA A 52 -4.50 -7.76 7.39
C ALA A 52 -5.69 -7.45 8.31
N LYS A 53 -6.03 -6.18 8.55
CA LYS A 53 -7.17 -5.81 9.37
C LYS A 53 -8.49 -6.18 8.68
N PRO A 54 -9.52 -6.66 9.41
CA PRO A 54 -10.79 -7.06 8.82
C PRO A 54 -11.46 -6.01 7.93
N GLU A 55 -11.31 -4.73 8.27
CA GLU A 55 -11.83 -3.59 7.50
C GLU A 55 -11.12 -3.37 6.16
N ASN A 56 -9.91 -3.91 5.97
CA ASN A 56 -9.08 -3.76 4.78
C ASN A 56 -8.91 -5.05 3.99
N ASN A 57 -9.67 -6.10 4.30
CA ASN A 57 -9.61 -7.39 3.59
C ASN A 57 -9.86 -7.24 2.08
N ASP A 58 -10.68 -6.26 1.68
CA ASP A 58 -10.93 -5.94 0.28
C ASP A 58 -9.75 -5.26 -0.43
N LEU A 59 -8.83 -4.68 0.36
CA LEU A 59 -7.62 -4.02 -0.13
C LEU A 59 -6.43 -4.97 -0.23
N LEU A 60 -6.39 -6.08 0.50
CA LEU A 60 -5.21 -6.95 0.53
C LEU A 60 -4.86 -7.52 -0.86
N ASP A 61 -5.81 -8.23 -1.48
CA ASP A 61 -5.63 -8.79 -2.82
C ASP A 61 -5.54 -7.67 -3.86
N TRP A 62 -6.37 -6.63 -3.71
CA TRP A 62 -6.40 -5.48 -4.62
C TRP A 62 -5.06 -4.71 -4.64
N ALA A 63 -4.40 -4.55 -3.49
CA ALA A 63 -3.11 -3.89 -3.38
C ALA A 63 -2.02 -4.69 -4.09
N HIS A 64 -2.04 -6.02 -4.04
CA HIS A 64 -1.08 -6.84 -4.80
C HIS A 64 -1.19 -6.63 -6.31
N GLU A 65 -2.38 -6.34 -6.82
CA GLU A 65 -2.63 -6.13 -8.26
C GLU A 65 -2.38 -4.68 -8.71
N HIS A 66 -2.62 -3.70 -7.84
CA HIS A 66 -2.73 -2.29 -8.28
C HIS A 66 -1.76 -1.33 -7.63
N ILE A 67 -1.11 -1.66 -6.51
CA ILE A 67 -0.32 -0.69 -5.74
C ILE A 67 0.80 -0.06 -6.56
N VAL A 68 1.47 -0.81 -7.44
CA VAL A 68 2.56 -0.30 -8.28
C VAL A 68 2.07 0.80 -9.21
N SER A 69 0.92 0.59 -9.86
CA SER A 69 0.30 1.54 -10.79
C SER A 69 -0.17 2.83 -10.14
N LEU A 70 -0.23 2.91 -8.80
CA LEU A 70 -0.56 4.15 -8.09
C LEU A 70 0.65 5.12 -7.99
N PHE A 71 1.85 4.65 -8.30
CA PHE A 71 3.10 5.42 -8.21
C PHE A 71 3.80 5.62 -9.57
N GLU A 72 3.16 5.22 -10.68
CA GLU A 72 3.61 5.46 -12.07
C GLU A 72 2.94 6.70 -12.68
#